data_AF-D2I647-F1
#
_entry.id   AF-D2I647-F1
#
_cell.length_a   1.000
_cell.length_b   1.000
_cell.length_c   1.000
_cell.angle_alpha   90.00
_cell.angle_beta   90.00
_cell.angle_gamma   90.00
#
_symmetry.space_group_name_H-M   'P 1'
#
loop_
_entity.id
_entity.type
_entity.pdbx_description
1 polymer ?
#
loop_
_entity_poly.entity_id
_entity_poly.type
_entity_poly.pdbx_seq_one_letter_code
_entity_poly.pdbx_strand_id
1 'polypeptide(L)' 'IFSTALLNPNLKKTIECAKRIVQGKDGMGEWPSWSLNCRFADNLARWLDGCRL' A
#
# COMPACT_ATOMS: atom_id res chain seq x y z
N ILE A 1 -16.46 -2.54 8.28
CA ILE A 1 -15.80 -1.23 8.10
C ILE A 1 -16.59 -0.51 7.02
N PHE A 2 -17.32 0.56 7.34
CA PHE A 2 -18.04 1.33 6.32
C PHE A 2 -17.01 2.00 5.39
N SER A 3 -17.22 1.92 4.07
CA SER A 3 -16.26 2.38 3.05
C SER A 3 -15.84 3.85 3.23
N THR A 4 -16.74 4.68 3.77
CA THR A 4 -16.49 6.10 4.10
C THR A 4 -15.37 6.30 5.13
N ALA A 5 -15.12 5.34 6.02
CA ALA A 5 -14.05 5.42 7.01
C ALA A 5 -12.65 5.37 6.37
N LEU A 6 -12.55 4.84 5.15
CA LEU A 6 -11.29 4.78 4.38
C LEU A 6 -11.00 6.08 3.62
N LEU A 7 -12.00 6.96 3.47
CA LEU A 7 -11.87 8.28 2.84
C LEU A 7 -11.50 9.38 3.86
N ASN A 8 -11.17 8.99 5.10
CA ASN A 8 -10.77 9.93 6.14
C ASN A 8 -9.33 10.43 5.89
N PRO A 9 -9.04 11.74 6.05
CA PRO A 9 -7.66 12.25 5.95
C PRO A 9 -6.68 11.58 6.92
N ASN A 10 -7.17 11.13 8.08
CA ASN A 10 -6.40 10.29 8.98
C ASN A 10 -6.35 8.86 8.45
N LEU A 11 -5.16 8.46 8.00
CA LEU A 11 -4.93 7.17 7.37
C LEU A 11 -4.89 5.97 8.33
N LYS A 12 -5.02 6.14 9.66
CA LYS A 12 -4.85 5.06 10.64
C LYS A 12 -5.68 3.81 10.31
N LYS A 13 -6.98 3.98 10.03
CA LYS A 13 -7.88 2.86 9.69
C LYS A 13 -7.54 2.22 8.35
N THR A 14 -7.13 3.02 7.37
CA THR A 14 -6.70 2.55 6.05
C THR A 14 -5.41 1.73 6.15
N ILE A 15 -4.44 2.18 6.94
CA ILE A 15 -3.18 1.47 7.21
C ILE A 15 -3.45 0.14 7.93
N GLU A 16 -4.31 0.13 8.95
CA GLU A 16 -4.71 -1.11 9.65
C GLU A 16 -5.37 -2.12 8.70
N CYS A 17 -6.22 -1.65 7.79
CA CYS A 17 -6.85 -2.49 6.77
C CYS A 17 -5.81 -3.05 5.79
N ALA A 18 -4.94 -2.19 5.25
CA ALA A 18 -3.88 -2.59 4.32
C ALA A 18 -2.93 -3.64 4.94
N LYS A 19 -2.57 -3.47 6.22
CA LYS A 19 -1.74 -4.45 6.96
C LYS A 19 -2.39 -5.83 7.02
N ARG A 20 -3.72 -5.92 7.18
CA ARG A 20 -4.44 -7.19 7.17
C ARG A 20 -4.44 -7.83 5.78
N ILE A 21 -4.59 -7.03 4.72
CA ILE A 21 -4.58 -7.51 3.33
C ILE A 21 -3.22 -8.15 3.01
N VAL A 22 -2.11 -7.46 3.30
CA VAL A 22 -0.75 -7.97 2.99
C VAL A 22 -0.29 -9.16 3.84
N GLN A 23 -0.98 -9.43 4.95
CA GLN A 23 -0.76 -10.66 5.72
C GLN A 23 -1.44 -11.88 5.07
N GLY A 24 -2.26 -11.67 4.04
CA GLY A 24 -2.86 -12.71 3.22
C GLY A 24 -1.84 -13.44 2.33
N LYS A 25 -2.31 -14.48 1.65
CA LYS A 25 -1.46 -15.38 0.85
C LYS A 25 -0.70 -14.67 -0.27
N ASP A 26 -1.34 -13.69 -0.90
CA ASP A 26 -0.77 -13.00 -2.06
C ASP A 26 0.04 -11.75 -1.67
N GLY A 27 0.06 -11.38 -0.38
CA GLY A 27 0.82 -10.24 0.11
C GLY A 27 0.42 -8.93 -0.57
N MET A 28 1.41 -8.19 -1.09
CA MET A 28 1.18 -7.01 -1.92
C MET A 28 0.53 -7.33 -3.29
N GLY A 29 0.51 -8.62 -3.68
CA GLY A 29 -0.09 -9.12 -4.91
C GLY A 29 -1.60 -8.89 -5.02
N GLU A 30 -2.27 -8.73 -3.88
CA GLU A 30 -3.70 -8.35 -3.77
C GLU A 30 -4.02 -6.99 -4.40
N TRP A 31 -3.01 -6.16 -4.70
CA TRP A 31 -3.18 -4.91 -5.45
C TRP A 31 -2.69 -5.06 -6.89
N PRO A 32 -3.61 -5.19 -7.88
CA PRO A 32 -3.23 -5.36 -9.29
C PRO A 32 -2.35 -4.23 -9.82
N SER A 33 -2.62 -2.98 -9.41
CA SER A 33 -1.80 -1.84 -9.80
C SER A 33 -0.37 -1.92 -9.27
N TRP A 34 -0.17 -2.41 -8.03
CA TRP A 34 1.17 -2.63 -7.50
C TRP A 34 1.86 -3.81 -8.22
N SER A 35 1.14 -4.90 -8.47
CA SER A 35 1.65 -6.06 -9.20
C SER A 35 2.10 -5.69 -10.62
N LEU A 36 1.31 -4.89 -11.33
CA LEU A 36 1.59 -4.47 -12.71
C LEU A 36 2.73 -3.46 -12.81
N ASN A 37 2.83 -2.51 -11.87
CA ASN A 37 3.71 -1.35 -12.02
C ASN A 37 4.92 -1.35 -11.07
N CYS A 38 4.89 -2.13 -9.99
CA CYS A 38 5.88 -2.02 -8.91
C CYS A 38 6.65 -3.33 -8.63
N ARG A 39 5.99 -4.49 -8.70
CA ARG A 39 6.55 -5.77 -8.21
C ARG A 39 7.94 -6.14 -8.74
N PHE A 40 8.23 -5.80 -9.99
CA PHE A 40 9.50 -6.10 -10.66
C PHE A 40 10.30 -4.84 -11.02
N ALA A 41 9.91 -3.68 -10.49
CA ALA A 41 10.65 -2.44 -10.70
C ALA A 41 11.96 -2.48 -9.91
N ASP A 42 13.07 -2.19 -10.58
CA ASP A 42 14.42 -2.14 -10.01
C ASP A 42 14.76 -0.77 -9.40
N ASN A 43 13.84 0.18 -9.50
CA ASN A 43 14.04 1.59 -9.14
C ASN A 43 13.07 2.08 -8.06
N LEU A 44 12.44 1.17 -7.29
CA LEU A 44 11.47 1.55 -6.25
C LEU A 44 12.05 2.49 -5.18
N ALA A 45 13.36 2.44 -4.93
CA ALA A 45 14.03 3.34 -4.00
C ALA A 45 13.82 4.82 -4.36
N ARG A 46 13.63 5.14 -5.65
CA ARG A 46 13.42 6.51 -6.13
C ARG A 46 12.13 7.15 -5.62
N TRP A 47 11.15 6.37 -5.18
CA TRP A 47 9.93 6.89 -4.54
C TRP A 47 10.21 7.66 -3.25
N LEU A 48 11.40 7.48 -2.67
CA LEU A 48 11.84 8.10 -1.42
C LEU A 48 12.95 9.14 -1.65
N ASP A 49 13.30 9.45 -2.91
CA ASP A 49 14.30 10.45 -3.24
C ASP A 49 13.91 11.81 -2.63
N GLY A 50 14.84 12.41 -1.86
CA GLY A 50 14.62 13.69 -1.20
C GLY A 50 13.88 13.64 0.14
N CYS A 51 13.41 12.47 0.59
CA CYS A 51 12.84 12.31 1.91
C CYS A 51 13.94 12.23 2.99
N ARG A 52 13.67 12.80 4.17
CA ARG A 52 14.40 12.53 5.41
C ARG A 52 13.53 11.62 6.26
N LEU A 53 13.76 10.31 6.13
CA LEU A 53 12.98 9.26 6.78
C LEU A 53 13.45 9.01 8.22
#